data_AF-A0A497U396-F1
#
_entry.id   AF-A0A497U396-F1
#
_cell.length_a   1.000
_cell.length_b   1.000
_cell.length_c   1.000
_cell.angle_alpha   90.00
_cell.angle_beta   90.00
_cell.angle_gamma   90.00
#
_symmetry.space_group_name_H-M   'P 1'
#
loop_
_entity.id
_entity.type
_entity.pdbx_description
1 polymer ?
#
loop_
_entity_poly.entity_id
_entity_poly.type
_entity_poly.pdbx_seq_one_letter_code
_entity_poly.pdbx_strand_id
1 'polypeptide(L)'
;MSDDNQGKPLAIISQGLYLLNLLFPLLPMIGLAWLRYRHRNSEFVLLRNHLPQAFIGACISSGIFIAANLLILLLGNYGSIASLIIFEVYFIAVVPLFLIPGLMALIKAMSGQQYRYPLIGRKYAR
;
A
#
# COMPACT_ATOMS: atom_id res chain seq x y z
N MET A 1 22.73 0.79 -21.50
CA MET A 1 21.36 0.46 -21.07
C MET A 1 21.29 0.81 -19.59
N SER A 2 20.75 1.97 -19.22
CA SER A 2 20.86 2.54 -17.86
C SER A 2 20.18 1.64 -16.81
N ASP A 3 20.87 1.37 -15.69
CA ASP A 3 20.46 0.48 -14.59
C ASP A 3 19.03 0.73 -14.05
N ASP A 4 18.49 1.93 -14.24
CA ASP A 4 17.14 2.32 -13.83
C ASP A 4 16.03 1.48 -14.52
N ASN A 5 16.30 0.91 -15.70
CA ASN A 5 15.31 0.11 -16.44
C ASN A 5 15.03 -1.25 -15.78
N GLN A 6 15.97 -1.79 -14.99
CA GLN A 6 15.79 -3.07 -14.29
C GLN A 6 14.94 -2.93 -13.01
N GLY A 7 15.03 -1.78 -12.32
CA GLY A 7 14.25 -1.51 -11.10
C GLY A 7 12.80 -1.08 -11.37
N LYS A 8 12.51 -0.57 -12.57
CA LYS A 8 11.19 -0.10 -12.99
C LYS A 8 10.08 -1.16 -12.91
N PRO A 9 10.19 -2.36 -13.49
CA PRO A 9 9.14 -3.38 -13.38
C PRO A 9 8.88 -3.78 -11.93
N LEU A 10 9.92 -3.89 -11.10
CA LEU A 10 9.78 -4.21 -9.67
C LEU A 10 9.07 -3.09 -8.89
N ALA A 11 9.33 -1.83 -9.22
CA ALA A 11 8.63 -0.69 -8.64
C ALA A 11 7.13 -0.69 -9.00
N ILE A 12 6.79 -0.96 -10.26
CA ILE A 12 5.40 -1.09 -10.73
C ILE A 12 4.70 -2.24 -10.01
N ILE A 13 5.33 -3.41 -9.94
CA ILE A 13 4.79 -4.58 -9.23
C ILE A 13 4.54 -4.25 -7.76
N SER A 14 5.47 -3.57 -7.09
CA SER A 14 5.31 -3.20 -5.68
C SER A 14 4.11 -2.27 -5.44
N GLN A 15 3.91 -1.25 -6.28
CA GLN A 15 2.75 -0.36 -6.16
C GLN A 15 1.45 -1.07 -6.55
N GLY A 16 1.49 -1.97 -7.55
CA GLY A 16 0.36 -2.81 -7.94
C GLY A 16 -0.08 -3.76 -6.82
N LEU A 17 0.86 -4.43 -6.15
CA LEU A 17 0.59 -5.26 -4.96
C LEU A 17 0.01 -4.43 -3.81
N TYR A 18 0.47 -3.20 -3.61
CA TYR A 18 -0.12 -2.30 -2.62
C TYR A 18 -1.57 -1.94 -2.95
N LEU A 19 -1.88 -1.59 -4.20
CA LEU A 19 -3.26 -1.34 -4.61
C LEU A 19 -4.13 -2.59 -4.49
N LEU A 20 -3.59 -3.75 -4.84
CA LEU A 20 -4.28 -5.02 -4.65
C LEU A 20 -4.54 -5.30 -3.16
N ASN A 21 -3.63 -4.90 -2.26
CA ASN A 21 -3.83 -5.03 -0.81
C ASN A 21 -4.99 -4.16 -0.29
N LEU A 22 -5.34 -3.07 -0.97
CA LEU A 22 -6.53 -2.28 -0.62
C LEU A 22 -7.82 -3.03 -0.96
N LEU A 23 -7.82 -3.84 -2.03
CA LEU A 23 -8.98 -4.61 -2.47
C LEU A 23 -9.10 -5.95 -1.72
N PHE A 24 -7.98 -6.63 -1.52
CA PHE A 24 -7.88 -7.88 -0.78
C PHE A 24 -6.88 -7.69 0.36
N PRO A 25 -7.30 -7.11 1.50
CA PRO A 25 -6.41 -6.91 2.63
C PRO A 25 -5.71 -8.22 3.03
N LEU A 26 -4.44 -8.11 3.46
CA LEU A 26 -3.61 -9.19 4.00
C LEU A 26 -2.97 -10.13 2.96
N LEU A 27 -3.64 -10.53 1.88
CA LEU A 27 -3.06 -11.48 0.91
C LEU A 27 -1.86 -10.88 0.14
N PRO A 28 -1.98 -9.72 -0.53
CA PRO A 28 -0.88 -9.09 -1.27
C PRO A 28 0.21 -8.54 -0.34
N MET A 29 -0.11 -8.29 0.93
CA MET A 29 0.86 -7.89 1.95
C MET A 29 1.96 -8.95 2.13
N ILE A 30 1.63 -10.25 2.04
CA ILE A 30 2.62 -11.33 2.09
C ILE A 30 3.58 -11.22 0.87
N GLY A 31 3.03 -10.98 -0.32
CA GLY A 31 3.81 -10.75 -1.53
C GLY A 31 4.75 -9.54 -1.41
N LEU A 32 4.28 -8.44 -0.82
CA LEU A 32 5.11 -7.26 -0.54
C LEU A 32 6.20 -7.54 0.50
N ALA A 33 5.88 -8.28 1.56
CA ALA A 33 6.85 -8.67 2.58
C ALA A 33 7.97 -9.53 1.97
N TRP A 34 7.59 -10.51 1.15
CA TRP A 34 8.55 -11.35 0.42
C TRP A 34 9.40 -10.54 -0.56
N LEU A 35 8.79 -9.65 -1.35
CA LEU A 35 9.49 -8.79 -2.30
C LEU A 35 10.50 -7.87 -1.59
N ARG A 36 10.09 -7.29 -0.46
CA ARG A 36 10.94 -6.46 0.42
C ARG A 36 12.08 -7.25 1.04
N TYR A 37 11.84 -8.49 1.47
CA TYR A 37 12.89 -9.35 2.00
C TYR A 37 13.91 -9.71 0.92
N ARG A 38 13.44 -10.09 -0.27
CA ARG A 38 14.28 -10.50 -1.41
C ARG A 38 15.12 -9.34 -1.97
N HIS A 39 14.58 -8.12 -2.01
CA HIS A 39 15.23 -6.96 -2.63
C HIS A 39 15.67 -5.88 -1.61
N ARG A 40 15.93 -6.29 -0.35
CA ARG A 40 16.31 -5.36 0.72
C ARG A 40 17.59 -4.57 0.43
N ASN A 41 18.50 -5.16 -0.34
CA ASN A 41 19.79 -4.59 -0.74
C ASN A 41 19.85 -4.21 -2.24
N SER A 42 18.71 -4.05 -2.93
CA SER A 42 18.75 -3.64 -4.34
C SER A 42 19.39 -2.26 -4.50
N GLU A 43 20.33 -2.14 -5.42
CA GLU A 43 21.03 -0.90 -5.79
C GLU A 43 20.12 0.11 -6.52
N PHE A 44 18.97 -0.36 -7.04
CA PHE A 44 18.05 0.45 -7.83
C PHE A 44 17.34 1.53 -6.99
N VAL A 45 17.66 2.79 -7.26
CA VAL A 45 17.12 3.96 -6.55
C VAL A 45 15.60 4.03 -6.63
N LEU A 46 15.01 3.73 -7.79
CA LEU A 46 13.55 3.71 -8.00
C LEU A 46 12.87 2.66 -7.10
N LEU A 47 13.43 1.46 -7.00
CA LEU A 47 12.88 0.40 -6.16
C LEU A 47 13.03 0.72 -4.66
N ARG A 48 14.18 1.27 -4.26
CA ARG A 48 14.46 1.66 -2.86
C ARG A 48 13.48 2.72 -2.34
N ASN A 49 12.93 3.56 -3.20
CA ASN A 49 11.95 4.57 -2.79
C ASN A 49 10.51 4.04 -2.82
N HIS A 50 10.12 3.31 -3.86
CA HIS A 50 8.74 2.83 -4.03
C HIS A 50 8.39 1.65 -3.11
N LEU A 51 9.28 0.66 -2.98
CA LEU A 51 9.00 -0.58 -2.25
C LEU A 51 8.75 -0.36 -0.74
N PRO A 52 9.52 0.47 -0.01
CA PRO A 52 9.23 0.72 1.39
C PRO A 52 7.95 1.51 1.60
N GLN A 53 7.61 2.43 0.70
CA GLN A 53 6.38 3.22 0.77
C GLN A 53 5.14 2.33 0.53
N ALA A 54 5.17 1.48 -0.50
CA ALA A 54 4.13 0.49 -0.77
C ALA A 54 3.93 -0.46 0.42
N PHE A 55 5.02 -0.94 1.03
CA PHE A 55 4.96 -1.82 2.20
C PHE A 55 4.38 -1.13 3.44
N ILE A 56 4.84 0.08 3.78
CA ILE A 56 4.32 0.81 4.95
C ILE A 56 2.85 1.17 4.72
N GLY A 57 2.50 1.63 3.51
CA GLY A 57 1.12 1.89 3.13
C GLY A 57 0.24 0.65 3.33
N ALA A 58 0.70 -0.52 2.87
CA ALA A 58 -0.02 -1.78 3.04
C ALA A 58 -0.20 -2.16 4.52
N CYS A 59 0.85 -2.01 5.34
CA CYS A 59 0.76 -2.31 6.78
C CYS A 59 -0.23 -1.39 7.49
N ILE A 60 -0.20 -0.09 7.19
CA ILE A 60 -1.13 0.88 7.79
C ILE A 60 -2.55 0.58 7.36
N SER A 61 -2.82 0.46 6.05
CA SER A 61 -4.18 0.23 5.56
C SER A 61 -4.75 -1.10 6.06
N SER A 62 -3.96 -2.18 6.07
CA SER A 62 -4.36 -3.46 6.66
C SER A 62 -4.56 -3.38 8.17
N GLY A 63 -3.74 -2.62 8.89
CA GLY A 63 -3.91 -2.40 10.33
C GLY A 63 -5.23 -1.69 10.66
N ILE A 64 -5.57 -0.63 9.92
CA ILE A 64 -6.84 0.08 10.11
C ILE A 64 -8.02 -0.84 9.71
N PHE A 65 -7.88 -1.62 8.64
CA PHE A 65 -8.89 -2.63 8.27
C PHE A 65 -9.14 -3.64 9.40
N ILE A 66 -8.09 -4.22 9.99
CA ILE A 66 -8.22 -5.14 11.12
C ILE A 66 -8.91 -4.45 12.30
N ALA A 67 -8.50 -3.22 12.63
CA ALA A 67 -9.09 -2.45 13.73
C ALA A 67 -10.58 -2.16 13.50
N ALA A 68 -10.98 -1.84 12.27
CA ALA A 68 -12.38 -1.62 11.90
C ALA A 68 -13.22 -2.90 12.05
N ASN A 69 -12.71 -4.06 11.62
CA ASN A 69 -13.40 -5.34 11.81
C ASN A 69 -13.52 -5.71 13.30
N LEU A 70 -12.47 -5.45 14.10
CA LEU A 70 -12.53 -5.67 15.55
C LEU A 70 -13.58 -4.77 16.21
N LEU A 71 -13.71 -3.53 15.76
CA LEU A 71 -14.73 -2.60 16.26
C LEU A 71 -16.16 -3.11 15.96
N ILE A 72 -16.42 -3.66 14.77
CA ILE A 72 -17.72 -4.28 14.44
C ILE A 72 -18.03 -5.43 15.39
N LEU A 73 -17.05 -6.30 15.65
CA LEU A 73 -17.23 -7.42 16.57
C LEU A 73 -17.61 -6.94 17.98
N LEU A 74 -17.07 -5.80 18.43
CA LEU A 74 -17.37 -5.21 19.73
C LEU A 74 -18.72 -4.48 19.80
N LEU A 75 -19.17 -3.84 18.72
CA LEU A 75 -20.37 -2.98 18.71
C LEU A 75 -21.70 -3.72 18.53
N GLY A 76 -21.70 -5.00 18.19
CA GLY A 76 -22.92 -5.75 17.92
C GLY A 76 -22.79 -6.89 16.92
N ASN A 77 -21.56 -7.22 16.53
CA ASN A 77 -21.23 -8.26 15.56
C ASN A 77 -21.80 -7.95 14.15
N TYR A 78 -21.49 -8.80 13.17
CA TYR A 78 -21.94 -8.61 11.78
C TYR A 78 -23.46 -8.77 11.56
N GLY A 79 -24.22 -9.11 12.60
CA GLY A 79 -25.68 -9.23 12.53
C GLY A 79 -26.42 -7.88 12.63
N SER A 80 -25.74 -6.82 13.07
CA SER A 80 -26.35 -5.49 13.23
C SER A 80 -26.21 -4.65 11.96
N ILE A 81 -27.34 -4.25 11.37
CA ILE A 81 -27.38 -3.35 10.20
C ILE A 81 -26.63 -2.03 10.50
N ALA A 82 -26.80 -1.48 11.71
CA ALA A 82 -26.09 -0.25 12.09
C ALA A 82 -24.57 -0.42 12.08
N SER A 83 -24.05 -1.57 12.55
CA SER A 83 -22.61 -1.85 12.52
C SER A 83 -22.09 -1.99 11.10
N LEU A 84 -22.87 -2.61 10.20
CA LEU A 84 -22.54 -2.72 8.78
C LEU A 84 -22.53 -1.33 8.09
N ILE A 85 -23.51 -0.47 8.39
CA ILE A 85 -23.56 0.90 7.85
C ILE A 85 -22.33 1.70 8.32
N ILE A 86 -21.99 1.64 9.61
CA ILE A 86 -20.82 2.34 10.16
C ILE A 86 -19.54 1.85 9.47
N PHE A 87 -19.42 0.54 9.26
CA PHE A 87 -18.27 -0.04 8.57
C PHE A 87 -18.16 0.40 7.11
N GLU A 88 -19.29 0.43 6.38
CA GLU A 88 -19.33 0.88 5.00
C GLU A 88 -18.95 2.37 4.88
N VAL A 89 -19.49 3.22 5.75
CA VAL A 89 -19.14 4.65 5.80
C VAL A 89 -17.65 4.84 6.09
N TYR A 90 -17.10 4.07 7.03
CA TYR A 90 -15.66 4.04 7.28
C TYR A 90 -14.88 3.65 6.01
N PHE A 91 -15.30 2.60 5.31
CA PHE A 91 -14.60 2.10 4.13
C PHE A 91 -14.55 3.14 3.02
N ILE A 92 -15.71 3.75 2.69
CA ILE A 92 -15.82 4.78 1.65
C ILE A 92 -15.02 6.04 2.02
N ALA A 93 -14.93 6.40 3.30
CA ALA A 93 -14.17 7.58 3.72
C ALA A 93 -12.65 7.35 3.76
N VAL A 94 -12.21 6.19 4.26
CA VAL A 94 -10.80 5.93 4.58
C VAL A 94 -10.04 5.36 3.39
N VAL A 95 -10.63 4.42 2.63
CA VAL A 95 -9.92 3.74 1.53
C VAL A 95 -9.43 4.72 0.45
N PRO A 96 -10.20 5.74 0.01
CA PRO A 96 -9.73 6.69 -0.99
C PRO A 96 -8.47 7.46 -0.58
N LEU A 97 -8.30 7.73 0.72
CA LEU A 97 -7.11 8.42 1.26
C LEU A 97 -5.82 7.63 1.01
N PHE A 98 -5.92 6.31 0.91
CA PHE A 98 -4.81 5.41 0.61
C PHE A 98 -4.71 5.07 -0.90
N LEU A 99 -5.86 4.98 -1.57
CA LEU A 99 -5.96 4.65 -2.99
C LEU A 99 -5.36 5.76 -3.86
N ILE A 100 -5.68 7.03 -3.60
CA ILE A 100 -5.22 8.16 -4.42
C ILE A 100 -3.68 8.28 -4.43
N PRO A 101 -2.99 8.31 -3.27
CA PRO A 101 -1.52 8.28 -3.24
C PRO A 101 -0.93 7.03 -3.90
N GLY A 102 -1.56 5.88 -3.72
CA GLY A 102 -1.16 4.62 -4.35
C GLY A 102 -1.16 4.67 -5.86
N LEU A 103 -2.26 5.15 -6.42
CA LEU A 103 -2.45 5.26 -7.86
C LEU A 103 -1.45 6.26 -8.45
N MET A 104 -1.24 7.40 -7.78
CA MET A 104 -0.20 8.35 -8.18
C MET A 104 1.19 7.71 -8.16
N ALA A 105 1.51 6.94 -7.13
CA ALA A 105 2.80 6.25 -7.03
C ALA A 105 3.00 5.24 -8.17
N LEU A 106 1.96 4.47 -8.50
CA LEU A 106 1.96 3.53 -9.61
C LEU A 106 2.18 4.24 -10.95
N ILE A 107 1.42 5.31 -11.23
CA ILE A 107 1.56 6.10 -12.45
C ILE A 107 2.98 6.66 -12.57
N LYS A 108 3.53 7.20 -11.48
CA LYS A 108 4.91 7.69 -11.46
C LYS A 108 5.92 6.57 -11.68
N ALA A 109 5.74 5.40 -11.05
CA ALA A 109 6.60 4.24 -11.29
C ALA A 109 6.56 3.78 -12.77
N MET A 110 5.39 3.79 -13.41
CA MET A 110 5.24 3.49 -14.83
C MET A 110 5.97 4.51 -15.73
N SER A 111 6.03 5.78 -15.32
CA SER A 111 6.82 6.81 -16.00
C SER A 111 8.32 6.78 -15.66
N GLY A 112 8.77 5.89 -14.78
CA GLY A 112 10.15 5.86 -14.28
C GLY A 112 10.49 7.00 -13.31
N GLN A 113 9.48 7.73 -12.84
CA GLN A 113 9.65 8.85 -11.92
C GLN A 113 9.59 8.40 -10.47
N GLN A 114 10.35 9.12 -9.64
CA GLN A 114 10.26 8.99 -8.20
C GLN A 114 8.94 9.61 -7.71
N TYR A 115 8.29 8.94 -6.77
CA TYR A 115 7.15 9.49 -6.06
C TYR A 115 7.35 9.38 -4.55
N ARG A 116 6.75 10.32 -3.84
CA ARG A 116 6.77 10.35 -2.39
C ARG A 116 5.33 10.46 -1.92
N TYR A 117 4.92 9.50 -1.10
CA TYR A 117 3.60 9.55 -0.48
C TYR A 117 3.53 10.82 0.39
N PRO A 118 2.46 11.63 0.26
CA PRO A 118 2.36 12.93 0.92
C PRO A 118 2.44 12.82 2.46
N LEU A 119 1.93 11.74 3.04
CA LEU A 119 1.86 11.54 4.48
C LEU A 119 2.94 10.60 5.05
N ILE A 120 3.42 9.63 4.26
CA ILE A 120 4.24 8.50 4.75
C ILE A 120 5.66 8.51 4.18
N GLY A 121 5.92 9.23 3.09
CA GLY A 121 7.21 9.18 2.41
C GLY A 121 8.34 9.78 3.25
N ARG A 122 9.40 9.01 3.50
CA ARG A 122 10.68 9.52 4.05
C ARG A 122 11.42 10.39 3.02
N LYS A 123 12.34 11.24 3.49
CA LYS A 123 13.30 11.96 2.62
C LYS A 123 14.14 10.95 1.85
N TYR A 124 14.42 11.22 0.58
CA TYR A 124 15.28 10.38 -0.26
C TYR A 124 16.58 10.08 0.48
N ALA A 125 16.92 8.80 0.65
CA ALA A 125 18.24 8.44 1.13
C ALA A 125 19.24 8.89 0.04
N ARG A 126 20.14 9.81 0.40
CA ARG A 126 21.28 10.18 -0.43
C ARG A 126 22.14 8.96 -0.69
#